data_AF-A0A225NL42-F1
#
_entry.id   AF-A0A225NL42-F1
#
_cell.length_a   1.000
_cell.length_b   1.000
_cell.length_c   1.000
_cell.angle_alpha   90.00
_cell.angle_beta   90.00
_cell.angle_gamma   90.00
#
_symmetry.space_group_name_H-M   'P 1'
#
loop_
_entity.id
_entity.type
_entity.pdbx_description
1 polymer ?
#
loop_
_entity_poly.entity_id
_entity_poly.type
_entity_poly.pdbx_seq_one_letter_code
_entity_poly.pdbx_strand_id
1 'polypeptide(L)'
;MSDNCETNGFKGERPIEDDPLFFWRLNDDFKLPDAAILITGNDPSKTEIQYNENEGYAHYNSDGSYMRAQKRDYEGFEAVFGALKSAIRRGTLQAKLTYQGGVAAHGATRGKNFRVVAAHDFWHLIRETSDNPFAKFEDVEIEVDVDWDETTVDADDLKRWLRSKGFTGGFFFPNQETFGGDDFLDAGHEHFSSELALAVNAWRALLPERKFRGGVRAAIDAWIVANPDVWQGDEPLSGSAKERITTLVNWNKSGGAPKSGG
;
A
#
# COMPACT_ATOMS: atom_id res chain seq x y z
N MET A 1 38.03 26.11 -10.68
CA MET A 1 37.12 25.87 -11.80
C MET A 1 35.88 25.23 -11.22
N SER A 2 34.91 26.08 -10.94
CA SER A 2 33.61 25.76 -10.36
C SER A 2 32.66 25.45 -11.52
N ASP A 3 32.32 24.18 -11.70
CA ASP A 3 31.29 23.75 -12.65
C ASP A 3 29.92 23.98 -12.03
N ASN A 4 29.38 25.18 -12.27
CA ASN A 4 27.96 25.46 -12.13
C ASN A 4 27.24 24.84 -13.34
N CYS A 5 26.83 23.58 -13.21
CA CYS A 5 25.81 23.02 -14.09
C CYS A 5 24.44 23.44 -13.56
N GLU A 6 24.00 24.64 -13.95
CA GLU A 6 22.60 25.04 -13.84
C GLU A 6 21.78 24.14 -14.79
N THR A 7 21.11 23.15 -14.23
CA THR A 7 20.08 22.38 -14.94
C THR A 7 18.74 23.06 -14.77
N ASN A 8 18.15 23.37 -15.92
CA ASN A 8 16.86 24.03 -16.09
C ASN A 8 15.73 23.36 -15.28
N GLY A 9 14.94 24.17 -14.57
CA GLY A 9 13.49 24.11 -14.76
C GLY A 9 12.60 23.30 -13.80
N PHE A 10 12.97 23.08 -12.54
CA PHE A 10 12.00 22.69 -11.51
C PHE A 10 12.17 23.58 -10.27
N LYS A 11 11.18 24.45 -9.99
CA LYS A 11 11.09 25.26 -8.76
C LYS A 11 10.18 24.57 -7.72
N GLY A 12 10.29 23.26 -7.61
CA GLY A 12 9.65 22.46 -6.56
C GLY A 12 10.70 21.56 -5.93
N GLU A 13 10.61 21.33 -4.62
CA GLU A 13 11.42 20.33 -3.92
C GLU A 13 11.27 18.99 -4.63
N ARG A 14 12.36 18.24 -4.77
CA ARG A 14 12.32 16.97 -5.49
C ARG A 14 11.56 15.97 -4.62
N PRO A 15 10.56 15.23 -5.13
CA PRO A 15 9.76 14.27 -4.35
C PRO A 15 10.57 13.21 -3.59
N ILE A 16 11.83 12.97 -4.00
CA ILE A 16 12.75 12.00 -3.41
C ILE A 16 13.34 12.51 -2.08
N GLU A 17 13.45 13.83 -1.89
CA GLU A 17 14.07 14.42 -0.71
C GLU A 17 13.21 14.20 0.55
N ASP A 18 11.89 14.16 0.38
CA ASP A 18 10.93 13.90 1.47
C ASP A 18 10.57 12.42 1.62
N ASP A 19 10.54 11.67 0.51
CA ASP A 19 10.22 10.24 0.52
C ASP A 19 11.10 9.45 -0.46
N PRO A 20 12.16 8.76 0.02
CA PRO A 20 13.06 7.99 -0.84
C PRO A 20 12.35 6.80 -1.52
N LEU A 21 11.16 6.40 -1.04
CA LEU A 21 10.36 5.33 -1.60
C LEU A 21 9.27 5.84 -2.56
N PHE A 22 9.22 7.15 -2.86
CA PHE A 22 8.17 7.74 -3.70
C PHE A 22 7.95 6.98 -5.01
N PHE A 23 9.02 6.71 -5.77
CA PHE A 23 8.91 6.03 -7.06
C PHE A 23 8.60 4.54 -6.97
N TRP A 24 8.88 3.88 -5.84
CA TRP A 24 8.49 2.48 -5.65
C TRP A 24 6.96 2.31 -5.68
N ARG A 25 6.19 3.38 -5.41
CA ARG A 25 4.72 3.35 -5.44
C ARG A 25 4.14 3.37 -6.86
N LEU A 26 4.96 3.60 -7.88
CA LEU A 26 4.56 3.52 -9.28
C LEU A 26 4.44 2.07 -9.77
N ASN A 27 4.96 1.10 -9.00
CA ASN A 27 4.91 -0.30 -9.39
C ASN A 27 3.53 -0.91 -9.12
N ASP A 28 2.96 -1.55 -10.15
CA ASP A 28 1.73 -2.33 -10.05
C ASP A 28 1.99 -3.74 -9.49
N ASP A 29 3.17 -4.29 -9.75
CA ASP A 29 3.62 -5.60 -9.30
C ASP A 29 4.92 -5.47 -8.48
N PHE A 30 5.02 -6.22 -7.39
CA PHE A 30 6.23 -6.29 -6.57
C PHE A 30 6.80 -7.71 -6.57
N LYS A 31 8.12 -7.84 -6.71
CA LYS A 31 8.80 -9.10 -6.40
C LYS A 31 8.61 -9.41 -4.92
N LEU A 32 8.52 -10.69 -4.57
CA LEU A 32 8.24 -11.11 -3.20
C LEU A 32 9.28 -10.59 -2.17
N PRO A 33 10.59 -10.56 -2.48
CA PRO A 33 11.59 -9.96 -1.58
C PRO A 33 11.37 -8.45 -1.42
N ASP A 34 11.10 -7.73 -2.51
CA ASP A 34 10.85 -6.29 -2.48
C ASP A 34 9.63 -5.96 -1.61
N ALA A 35 8.54 -6.72 -1.78
CA ALA A 35 7.34 -6.58 -0.97
C ALA A 35 7.63 -6.78 0.53
N ALA A 36 8.44 -7.79 0.88
CA ALA A 36 8.82 -8.04 2.26
C ALA A 36 9.67 -6.89 2.85
N ILE A 37 10.63 -6.38 2.07
CA ILE A 37 11.46 -5.23 2.46
C ILE A 37 10.59 -3.98 2.67
N LEU A 38 9.65 -3.70 1.77
CA LEU A 38 8.75 -2.56 1.87
C LEU A 38 7.78 -2.67 3.06
N ILE A 39 7.25 -3.86 3.36
CA ILE A 39 6.40 -4.10 4.53
C ILE A 39 7.16 -3.83 5.84
N THR A 40 8.45 -4.19 5.89
CA THR A 40 9.32 -3.92 7.04
C THR A 40 9.80 -2.47 7.12
N GLY A 41 9.38 -1.61 6.18
CA GLY A 41 9.74 -0.18 6.15
C GLY A 41 11.15 0.10 5.63
N ASN A 42 11.75 -0.84 4.91
CA ASN A 42 13.10 -0.73 4.37
C ASN A 42 13.09 -0.45 2.87
N ASP A 43 14.26 -0.14 2.31
CA ASP A 43 14.46 0.26 0.91
C ASP A 43 15.01 -0.92 0.08
N PRO A 44 14.24 -1.45 -0.89
CA PRO A 44 14.66 -2.59 -1.71
C PRO A 44 15.84 -2.30 -2.64
N SER A 45 16.17 -1.03 -2.89
CA SER A 45 17.32 -0.65 -3.72
C SER A 45 18.67 -0.81 -3.02
N LYS A 46 18.66 -0.99 -1.69
CA LYS A 46 19.89 -1.16 -0.92
C LYS A 46 20.52 -2.51 -1.21
N THR A 47 21.80 -2.47 -1.55
CA THR A 47 22.60 -3.66 -1.82
C THR A 47 23.79 -3.77 -0.90
N GLU A 48 24.20 -5.00 -0.63
CA GLU A 48 25.37 -5.35 0.16
C GLU A 48 26.34 -6.23 -0.63
N ILE A 49 27.62 -6.18 -0.27
CA ILE A 49 28.65 -6.99 -0.91
C ILE A 49 28.42 -8.44 -0.50
N GLN A 50 28.40 -9.35 -1.46
CA GLN A 50 28.35 -10.78 -1.17
C GLN A 50 29.72 -11.26 -0.69
N TYR A 51 29.75 -11.86 0.49
CA TYR A 51 30.92 -12.52 1.04
C TYR A 51 30.71 -14.03 1.04
N ASN A 52 31.77 -14.78 0.74
CA ASN A 52 31.78 -16.21 0.98
C ASN A 52 31.83 -16.45 2.49
N GLU A 53 30.73 -16.92 3.08
CA GLU A 53 30.62 -17.19 4.52
C GLU A 53 31.69 -18.18 5.03
N ASN A 54 32.19 -19.06 4.15
CA ASN A 54 33.17 -20.08 4.52
C ASN A 54 34.63 -19.57 4.46
N GLU A 55 34.91 -18.55 3.65
CA GLU A 55 36.29 -18.14 3.34
C GLU A 55 36.57 -16.65 3.65
N GLY A 56 35.54 -15.85 3.93
CA GLY A 56 35.68 -14.43 4.29
C GLY A 56 36.07 -13.50 3.14
N TYR A 57 36.12 -14.00 1.90
CA TYR A 57 36.42 -13.18 0.72
C TYR A 57 35.15 -12.67 0.05
N ALA A 58 35.20 -11.45 -0.47
CA ALA A 58 34.13 -10.90 -1.27
C ALA A 58 34.08 -11.57 -2.65
N HIS A 59 32.88 -11.77 -3.17
CA HIS A 59 32.70 -12.21 -4.53
C HIS A 59 32.93 -11.06 -5.52
N TYR A 60 33.48 -11.39 -6.69
CA TYR A 60 33.74 -10.42 -7.75
C TYR A 60 33.01 -10.80 -9.03
N ASN A 61 32.49 -9.79 -9.73
CA ASN A 61 32.02 -9.90 -11.10
C ASN A 61 33.20 -10.14 -12.05
N SER A 62 32.91 -10.55 -13.28
CA SER A 62 33.91 -10.76 -14.33
C SER A 62 34.73 -9.51 -14.68
N ASP A 63 34.24 -8.32 -14.34
CA ASP A 63 34.91 -7.03 -14.52
C ASP A 63 35.79 -6.61 -13.32
N GLY A 64 35.87 -7.44 -12.27
CA GLY A 64 36.62 -7.16 -11.05
C GLY A 64 35.90 -6.26 -10.04
N SER A 65 34.66 -5.85 -10.30
CA SER A 65 33.83 -5.16 -9.31
C SER A 65 33.25 -6.14 -8.28
N TYR A 66 32.93 -5.68 -7.07
CA TYR A 66 32.29 -6.54 -6.06
C TYR A 66 30.90 -6.96 -6.49
N MET A 67 30.58 -8.26 -6.36
CA MET A 67 29.21 -8.74 -6.49
C MET A 67 28.37 -8.15 -5.37
N ARG A 68 27.23 -7.58 -5.74
CA ARG A 68 26.28 -6.96 -4.82
C ARG A 68 24.95 -7.71 -4.87
N ALA A 69 24.44 -8.10 -3.71
CA ALA A 69 23.09 -8.64 -3.57
C ALA A 69 22.17 -7.59 -2.95
N GLN A 70 20.87 -7.75 -3.16
CA GLN A 70 19.89 -7.02 -2.36
C GLN A 70 20.08 -7.33 -0.88
N LYS A 71 20.12 -6.29 -0.05
CA LYS A 71 20.23 -6.42 1.41
C LYS A 71 18.94 -7.03 1.97
N ARG A 72 19.05 -8.04 2.85
CA ARG A 72 17.89 -8.78 3.39
C ARG A 72 17.94 -9.06 4.90
N ASP A 73 19.03 -8.69 5.57
CA ASP A 73 19.25 -8.79 7.02
C ASP A 73 18.40 -7.79 7.84
N TYR A 74 17.22 -7.42 7.35
CA TYR A 74 16.32 -6.51 8.05
C TYR A 74 15.53 -7.24 9.14
N GLU A 75 15.29 -6.54 10.25
CA GLU A 75 14.44 -7.06 11.32
C GLU A 75 13.04 -7.39 10.78
N GLY A 76 12.57 -8.61 11.04
CA GLY A 76 11.25 -9.08 10.60
C GLY A 76 11.16 -9.50 9.13
N PHE A 77 12.21 -9.34 8.31
CA PHE A 77 12.19 -9.74 6.90
C PHE A 77 11.79 -11.20 6.73
N GLU A 78 12.47 -12.13 7.41
CA GLU A 78 12.18 -13.57 7.30
C GLU A 78 10.75 -13.92 7.74
N ALA A 79 10.22 -13.23 8.75
CA ALA A 79 8.86 -13.45 9.22
C ALA A 79 7.84 -13.01 8.16
N VAL A 80 8.03 -11.83 7.57
CA VAL A 80 7.16 -11.31 6.50
C VAL A 80 7.29 -12.16 5.24
N PHE A 81 8.51 -12.43 4.79
CA PHE A 81 8.78 -13.22 3.60
C PHE A 81 8.21 -14.65 3.74
N GLY A 82 8.39 -15.28 4.90
CA GLY A 82 7.76 -16.56 5.24
C GLY A 82 6.22 -16.51 5.23
N ALA A 83 5.64 -15.43 5.75
CA ALA A 83 4.19 -15.23 5.77
C ALA A 83 3.63 -15.06 4.35
N LEU A 84 4.30 -14.32 3.48
CA LEU A 84 3.94 -14.13 2.08
C LEU A 84 3.98 -15.46 1.31
N LYS A 85 5.09 -16.21 1.40
CA LYS A 85 5.19 -17.57 0.81
C LYS A 85 4.06 -18.48 1.26
N SER A 86 3.74 -18.44 2.55
CA SER A 86 2.65 -19.24 3.11
C SER A 86 1.26 -18.78 2.65
N ALA A 87 1.06 -17.48 2.47
CA ALA A 87 -0.20 -16.92 1.98
C ALA A 87 -0.46 -17.31 0.52
N ILE A 88 0.58 -17.29 -0.32
CA ILE A 88 0.55 -17.72 -1.71
C ILE A 88 0.27 -19.22 -1.81
N ARG A 89 1.00 -20.04 -1.05
CA ARG A 89 0.77 -21.50 -1.00
C ARG A 89 -0.65 -21.87 -0.57
N ARG A 90 -1.28 -21.06 0.29
CA ARG A 90 -2.67 -21.24 0.74
C ARG A 90 -3.71 -20.64 -0.22
N GLY A 91 -3.29 -19.94 -1.27
CA GLY A 91 -4.20 -19.23 -2.20
C GLY A 91 -4.90 -18.01 -1.60
N THR A 92 -4.46 -17.54 -0.43
CA THR A 92 -5.02 -16.34 0.23
C THR A 92 -4.45 -15.03 -0.32
N LEU A 93 -3.33 -15.12 -1.04
CA LEU A 93 -2.70 -14.04 -1.78
C LEU A 93 -2.42 -14.57 -3.19
N GLN A 94 -2.91 -13.89 -4.22
CA GLN A 94 -2.62 -14.25 -5.60
C GLN A 94 -1.23 -13.76 -5.99
N ALA A 95 -0.52 -14.55 -6.80
CA ALA A 95 0.83 -14.26 -7.26
C ALA A 95 1.05 -14.82 -8.67
N LYS A 96 1.93 -14.18 -9.44
CA LYS A 96 2.47 -14.71 -10.68
C LYS A 96 3.72 -15.51 -10.30
N LEU A 97 3.58 -16.83 -10.27
CA LEU A 97 4.67 -17.74 -9.88
C LEU A 97 5.71 -17.83 -11.00
N THR A 98 6.97 -17.68 -10.61
CA THR A 98 8.12 -17.86 -11.52
C THR A 98 8.83 -19.16 -11.19
N TYR A 99 9.29 -19.86 -12.23
CA TYR A 99 10.02 -21.11 -12.13
C TYR A 99 11.27 -21.02 -12.97
N GLN A 100 12.39 -21.56 -12.48
CA GLN A 100 13.60 -21.64 -13.27
C GLN A 100 13.45 -22.67 -14.37
N GLY A 101 13.79 -22.27 -15.59
CA GLY A 101 13.73 -23.11 -16.77
C GLY A 101 15.07 -23.12 -17.50
N GLY A 102 15.44 -24.27 -18.06
CA GLY A 102 16.65 -24.46 -18.82
C GLY A 102 16.45 -25.41 -20.00
N VAL A 103 17.40 -25.41 -20.92
CA VAL A 103 17.42 -26.37 -22.03
C VAL A 103 17.93 -27.71 -21.50
N ALA A 104 17.23 -28.81 -21.80
CA ALA A 104 17.68 -30.14 -21.45
C ALA A 104 18.91 -30.51 -22.30
N ALA A 105 20.11 -30.47 -21.71
CA ALA A 105 21.30 -30.97 -22.39
C ALA A 105 21.30 -32.50 -22.40
N HIS A 106 21.46 -33.11 -23.57
CA HIS A 106 21.63 -34.56 -23.70
C HIS A 106 22.85 -35.02 -22.88
N GLY A 107 22.61 -35.79 -21.81
CA GLY A 107 23.65 -36.39 -20.97
C GLY A 107 24.05 -35.61 -19.71
N ALA A 108 23.39 -34.49 -19.39
CA ALA A 108 23.63 -33.80 -18.11
C ALA A 108 23.04 -34.61 -16.93
N THR A 109 23.78 -34.68 -15.82
CA THR A 109 23.30 -35.29 -14.56
C THR A 109 22.09 -34.51 -14.05
N ARG A 110 20.90 -35.09 -14.19
CA ARG A 110 19.63 -34.47 -13.80
C ARG A 110 19.54 -34.34 -12.28
N GLY A 111 19.33 -33.12 -11.80
CA GLY A 111 18.90 -32.89 -10.43
C GLY A 111 17.51 -33.49 -10.20
N LYS A 112 17.23 -34.03 -9.01
CA LYS A 112 15.94 -34.67 -8.67
C LYS A 112 14.74 -33.70 -8.72
N ASN A 113 14.99 -32.39 -8.82
CA ASN A 113 13.99 -31.34 -8.71
C ASN A 113 13.56 -30.76 -10.06
N PHE A 114 13.94 -31.35 -11.19
CA PHE A 114 13.53 -30.87 -12.51
C PHE A 114 12.49 -31.79 -13.13
N ARG A 115 11.49 -31.19 -13.80
CA ARG A 115 10.56 -31.88 -14.69
C ARG A 115 10.90 -31.53 -16.12
N VAL A 116 10.95 -32.56 -16.97
CA VAL A 116 11.13 -32.39 -18.41
C VAL A 116 9.75 -32.26 -19.04
N VAL A 117 9.58 -31.22 -19.86
CA VAL A 117 8.39 -30.99 -20.66
C VAL A 117 8.85 -30.84 -22.11
N ALA A 118 8.15 -31.50 -23.03
CA ALA A 118 8.44 -31.34 -24.44
C ALA A 118 8.23 -29.87 -24.82
N ALA A 119 9.16 -29.27 -25.57
CA ALA A 119 9.12 -27.84 -25.89
C ALA A 119 7.81 -27.44 -26.61
N HIS A 120 7.23 -28.36 -27.39
CA HIS A 120 5.96 -28.16 -28.07
C HIS A 120 4.76 -28.03 -27.11
N ASP A 121 4.72 -28.81 -26.03
CA ASP A 121 3.67 -28.76 -25.01
C ASP A 121 3.81 -27.50 -24.15
N PHE A 122 5.06 -27.14 -23.83
CA PHE A 122 5.37 -25.96 -23.04
C PHE A 122 4.99 -24.65 -23.74
N TRP A 123 5.18 -24.58 -25.06
CA TRP A 123 4.78 -23.41 -25.86
C TRP A 123 3.27 -23.09 -25.74
N HIS A 124 2.40 -24.11 -25.72
CA HIS A 124 0.96 -23.87 -25.57
C HIS A 124 0.58 -23.30 -24.19
N LEU A 125 1.45 -23.42 -23.20
CA LEU A 125 1.28 -22.89 -21.85
C LEU A 125 1.79 -21.45 -21.72
N ILE A 126 2.79 -21.04 -22.51
CA ILE A 126 3.36 -19.68 -22.50
C ILE A 126 2.69 -18.85 -23.61
N ARG A 127 1.48 -18.35 -23.34
CA ARG A 127 0.61 -17.75 -24.37
C ARG A 127 0.92 -16.31 -24.80
N GLU A 128 2.03 -15.70 -24.38
CA GLU A 128 2.17 -14.22 -24.43
C GLU A 128 3.43 -13.65 -25.09
N THR A 129 4.35 -14.46 -25.64
CA THR A 129 5.53 -13.90 -26.34
C THR A 129 5.43 -14.10 -27.85
N SER A 130 5.67 -13.05 -28.65
CA SER A 130 5.69 -13.15 -30.11
C SER A 130 6.90 -13.95 -30.65
N ASP A 131 7.94 -14.09 -29.83
CA ASP A 131 9.08 -14.98 -30.08
C ASP A 131 8.98 -16.21 -29.18
N ASN A 132 9.17 -17.39 -29.78
CA ASN A 132 9.34 -18.64 -29.05
C ASN A 132 10.84 -18.90 -28.85
N PRO A 133 11.42 -18.55 -27.69
CA PRO A 133 12.85 -18.79 -27.42
C PRO A 133 13.17 -20.29 -27.38
N PHE A 134 12.17 -21.16 -27.26
CA PHE A 134 12.33 -22.61 -27.16
C PHE A 134 12.16 -23.36 -28.48
N ALA A 135 11.82 -22.68 -29.59
CA ALA A 135 11.53 -23.32 -30.88
C ALA A 135 12.69 -24.15 -31.45
N LYS A 136 13.92 -23.96 -30.95
CA LYS A 136 15.13 -24.67 -31.38
C LYS A 136 15.46 -25.89 -30.52
N PHE A 137 14.68 -26.18 -29.47
CA PHE A 137 14.97 -27.26 -28.52
C PHE A 137 13.86 -28.31 -28.54
N GLU A 138 14.22 -29.57 -28.36
CA GLU A 138 13.25 -30.67 -28.26
C GLU A 138 12.61 -30.73 -26.87
N ASP A 139 13.44 -30.58 -25.83
CA ASP A 139 13.05 -30.73 -24.42
C ASP A 139 13.48 -29.50 -23.59
N VAL A 140 12.58 -29.08 -22.70
CA VAL A 140 12.84 -28.03 -21.70
C VAL A 140 12.78 -28.67 -20.31
N GLU A 141 13.73 -28.33 -19.45
CA GLU A 141 13.70 -28.71 -18.04
C GLU A 141 13.23 -27.52 -17.20
N ILE A 142 12.28 -27.77 -16.31
CA ILE A 142 11.71 -26.76 -15.42
C ILE A 142 11.90 -27.24 -13.99
N GLU A 143 12.44 -26.38 -13.14
CA GLU A 143 12.54 -26.66 -11.73
C GLU A 143 11.14 -26.74 -11.11
N VAL A 144 10.92 -27.77 -10.28
CA VAL A 144 9.65 -27.99 -9.59
C VAL A 144 9.42 -26.94 -8.51
N ASP A 145 10.51 -26.46 -7.90
CA ASP A 145 10.47 -25.46 -6.85
C ASP A 145 10.26 -24.06 -7.46
N VAL A 146 9.43 -23.27 -6.78
CA VAL A 146 9.13 -21.90 -7.17
C VAL A 146 10.35 -21.03 -6.92
N ASP A 147 10.70 -20.21 -7.91
CA ASP A 147 11.65 -19.12 -7.75
C ASP A 147 10.95 -17.96 -7.02
N TRP A 148 11.13 -17.90 -5.71
CA TRP A 148 10.50 -16.88 -4.87
C TRP A 148 11.12 -15.49 -5.06
N ASP A 149 12.32 -15.41 -5.63
CA ASP A 149 13.00 -14.14 -5.87
C ASP A 149 12.42 -13.42 -7.09
N GLU A 150 11.96 -14.18 -8.08
CA GLU A 150 11.33 -13.66 -9.30
C GLU A 150 9.80 -13.78 -9.31
N THR A 151 9.19 -14.37 -8.27
CA THR A 151 7.74 -14.42 -8.10
C THR A 151 7.21 -13.03 -7.74
N THR A 152 6.14 -12.60 -8.42
CA THR A 152 5.53 -11.28 -8.20
C THR A 152 4.12 -11.33 -7.64
N VAL A 153 3.74 -10.28 -6.93
CA VAL A 153 2.40 -10.07 -6.38
C VAL A 153 1.87 -8.70 -6.81
N ASP A 154 0.59 -8.63 -7.14
CA ASP A 154 -0.11 -7.38 -7.46
C ASP A 154 -0.23 -6.51 -6.21
N ALA A 155 0.00 -5.20 -6.37
CA ALA A 155 0.02 -4.23 -5.29
C ALA A 155 -1.31 -4.14 -4.53
N ASP A 156 -2.44 -4.23 -5.22
CA ASP A 156 -3.77 -4.09 -4.63
C ASP A 156 -4.22 -5.39 -3.95
N ASP A 157 -3.89 -6.54 -4.52
CA ASP A 157 -4.02 -7.84 -3.85
C ASP A 157 -3.22 -7.89 -2.55
N LEU A 158 -1.96 -7.42 -2.60
CA LEU A 158 -1.10 -7.35 -1.42
C LEU A 158 -1.68 -6.41 -0.35
N LYS A 159 -2.14 -5.21 -0.73
CA LYS A 159 -2.82 -4.28 0.19
C LYS A 159 -4.07 -4.91 0.82
N ARG A 160 -4.92 -5.58 0.05
CA ARG A 160 -6.10 -6.27 0.57
C ARG A 160 -5.72 -7.34 1.58
N TRP A 161 -4.70 -8.14 1.26
CA TRP A 161 -4.21 -9.17 2.16
C TRP A 161 -3.63 -8.58 3.46
N LEU A 162 -2.83 -7.52 3.38
CA LEU A 162 -2.26 -6.83 4.54
C LEU A 162 -3.35 -6.26 5.46
N ARG A 163 -4.38 -5.63 4.91
CA ARG A 163 -5.54 -5.14 5.69
C ARG A 163 -6.26 -6.28 6.42
N SER A 164 -6.39 -7.45 5.80
CA SER A 164 -6.98 -8.63 6.45
C SER A 164 -6.19 -9.13 7.66
N LYS A 165 -4.91 -8.75 7.76
CA LYS A 165 -4.02 -9.04 8.90
C LYS A 165 -3.95 -7.90 9.92
N GLY A 166 -4.73 -6.83 9.72
CA GLY A 166 -4.71 -5.64 10.57
C GLY A 166 -3.56 -4.68 10.29
N PHE A 167 -2.83 -4.84 9.17
CA PHE A 167 -1.76 -3.93 8.78
C PHE A 167 -2.34 -2.78 7.94
N THR A 168 -2.24 -1.56 8.44
CA THR A 168 -2.88 -0.37 7.84
C THR A 168 -1.98 0.87 7.79
N GLY A 169 -0.67 0.71 7.99
CA GLY A 169 0.31 1.81 7.91
C GLY A 169 1.53 1.45 7.06
N GLY A 170 2.50 2.36 6.97
CA GLY A 170 3.77 2.14 6.26
C GLY A 170 3.69 2.35 4.75
N PHE A 171 4.59 1.73 3.99
CA PHE A 171 4.76 2.00 2.55
C PHE A 171 3.47 1.80 1.72
N PHE A 172 2.77 0.68 1.94
CA PHE A 172 1.56 0.30 1.19
C PHE A 172 0.29 1.04 1.63
N PHE A 173 0.35 1.65 2.80
CA PHE A 173 -0.70 2.51 3.35
C PHE A 173 0.00 3.78 3.80
N PRO A 174 0.47 4.60 2.84
CA PRO A 174 1.02 5.88 3.22
C PRO A 174 -0.04 6.51 4.10
N ASN A 175 0.39 7.02 5.26
CA ASN A 175 -0.41 8.02 5.93
C ASN A 175 -0.64 9.02 4.81
N GLN A 176 -1.86 9.06 4.26
CA GLN A 176 -2.23 10.23 3.50
C GLN A 176 -1.86 11.32 4.47
N GLU A 177 -1.00 12.25 4.04
CA GLU A 177 -0.95 13.52 4.72
C GLU A 177 -2.41 13.84 4.92
N THR A 178 -2.83 13.72 6.17
CA THR A 178 -4.04 14.32 6.60
C THR A 178 -3.74 15.77 6.23
N PHE A 179 -4.23 16.23 5.08
CA PHE A 179 -4.96 17.49 5.05
C PHE A 179 -5.75 17.39 6.34
N GLY A 180 -5.26 18.04 7.40
CA GLY A 180 -5.43 17.52 8.76
C GLY A 180 -6.86 17.11 8.90
N GLY A 181 -7.11 15.84 9.23
CA GLY A 181 -8.46 15.28 9.17
C GLY A 181 -9.45 16.10 10.01
N ASP A 182 -8.90 17.01 10.82
CA ASP A 182 -9.51 18.02 11.65
C ASP A 182 -8.77 19.39 11.68
N ASP A 183 -7.94 19.76 10.70
CA ASP A 183 -7.31 21.11 10.68
C ASP A 183 -8.38 22.22 10.64
N PHE A 184 -9.50 21.93 9.98
CA PHE A 184 -10.69 22.79 9.99
C PHE A 184 -11.40 22.84 11.36
N LEU A 185 -11.03 21.99 12.33
CA LEU A 185 -11.45 22.05 13.73
C LEU A 185 -10.47 22.83 14.62
N ASP A 186 -9.30 23.22 14.13
CA ASP A 186 -8.35 24.01 14.90
C ASP A 186 -8.79 25.48 14.95
N ALA A 187 -9.11 25.97 16.15
CA ALA A 187 -9.47 27.37 16.40
C ALA A 187 -8.38 28.37 15.99
N GLY A 188 -7.12 27.94 15.90
CA GLY A 188 -5.99 28.76 15.44
C GLY A 188 -5.86 28.86 13.91
N HIS A 189 -6.64 28.10 13.15
CA HIS A 189 -6.53 28.05 11.69
C HIS A 189 -7.09 29.33 11.02
N GLU A 190 -6.41 29.85 9.99
CA GLU A 190 -6.80 31.10 9.29
C GLU A 190 -8.25 31.08 8.77
N HIS A 191 -8.69 29.91 8.33
CA HIS A 191 -10.04 29.67 7.81
C HIS A 191 -10.94 28.91 8.80
N PHE A 192 -10.63 28.97 10.10
CA PHE A 192 -11.46 28.33 11.12
C PHE A 192 -12.89 28.86 11.07
N SER A 193 -13.86 27.95 11.23
CA SER A 193 -15.26 28.27 11.37
C SER A 193 -15.83 27.52 12.57
N SER A 194 -16.19 28.26 13.61
CA SER A 194 -16.78 27.71 14.85
C SER A 194 -18.08 26.96 14.58
N GLU A 195 -18.90 27.40 13.60
CA GLU A 195 -20.11 26.69 13.18
C GLU A 195 -19.78 25.35 12.50
N LEU A 196 -18.76 25.31 11.62
CA LEU A 196 -18.31 24.07 10.98
C LEU A 196 -17.78 23.09 12.03
N ALA A 197 -16.97 23.58 12.97
CA ALA A 197 -16.39 22.74 14.01
C ALA A 197 -17.47 22.13 14.90
N LEU A 198 -18.44 22.93 15.35
CA LEU A 198 -19.56 22.43 16.14
C LEU A 198 -20.44 21.46 15.34
N ALA A 199 -20.65 21.71 14.05
CA ALA A 199 -21.40 20.82 13.17
C ALA A 199 -20.76 19.44 13.03
N VAL A 200 -19.44 19.39 12.79
CA VAL A 200 -18.70 18.13 12.66
C VAL A 200 -18.64 17.38 13.99
N ASN A 201 -18.43 18.09 15.11
CA ASN A 201 -18.43 17.48 16.43
C ASN A 201 -19.80 16.88 16.79
N ALA A 202 -20.89 17.60 16.53
CA ALA A 202 -22.25 17.10 16.74
C ALA A 202 -22.56 15.88 15.86
N TRP A 203 -22.12 15.89 14.60
CA TRP A 203 -22.28 14.76 13.69
C TRP A 203 -21.53 13.52 14.18
N ARG A 204 -20.25 13.68 14.55
CA ARG A 204 -19.39 12.58 15.04
C ARG A 204 -19.92 11.96 16.32
N ALA A 205 -20.41 12.77 17.25
CA ALA A 205 -20.92 12.31 18.53
C ALA A 205 -22.15 11.38 18.38
N LEU A 206 -22.93 11.55 17.30
CA LEU A 206 -24.14 10.77 17.06
C LEU A 206 -23.90 9.54 16.16
N LEU A 207 -22.71 9.35 15.59
CA LEU A 207 -22.36 8.17 14.78
C LEU A 207 -22.52 6.82 15.51
N PRO A 208 -22.18 6.68 16.80
CA PRO A 208 -22.37 5.42 17.52
C PRO A 208 -23.85 5.05 17.74
N GLU A 209 -24.76 6.03 17.65
CA GLU A 209 -26.18 5.84 17.96
C GLU A 209 -26.97 5.34 16.74
N ARG A 210 -27.60 4.17 16.87
CA ARG A 210 -28.42 3.57 15.82
C ARG A 210 -29.92 3.91 15.92
N LYS A 211 -30.36 4.46 17.05
CA LYS A 211 -31.76 4.79 17.33
C LYS A 211 -31.84 6.03 18.21
N PHE A 212 -32.53 7.05 17.72
CA PHE A 212 -32.75 8.30 18.45
C PHE A 212 -34.14 8.32 19.07
N ARG A 213 -34.28 8.88 20.28
CA ARG A 213 -35.58 9.18 20.89
C ARG A 213 -36.14 10.45 20.22
N GLY A 214 -36.62 10.32 18.98
CA GLY A 214 -37.09 11.42 18.14
C GLY A 214 -36.48 11.38 16.74
N GLY A 215 -36.58 12.50 16.01
CA GLY A 215 -35.88 12.69 14.75
C GLY A 215 -34.40 13.05 14.97
N VAL A 216 -33.55 12.77 13.97
CA VAL A 216 -32.11 13.13 13.98
C VAL A 216 -31.90 14.61 14.30
N ARG A 217 -32.76 15.49 13.76
CA ARG A 217 -32.76 16.93 14.06
C ARG A 217 -32.88 17.24 15.56
N ALA A 218 -33.80 16.56 16.26
CA ALA A 218 -34.01 16.75 17.69
C ALA A 218 -32.84 16.21 18.52
N ALA A 219 -32.20 15.12 18.07
CA ALA A 219 -31.01 14.58 18.72
C ALA A 219 -29.82 15.54 18.61
N ILE A 220 -29.59 16.13 17.43
CA ILE A 220 -28.56 17.16 17.22
C ILE A 220 -28.84 18.38 18.11
N ASP A 221 -30.09 18.88 18.13
CA ASP A 221 -30.47 20.02 18.96
C ASP A 221 -30.27 19.79 20.46
N ALA A 222 -30.57 18.57 20.93
CA ALA A 222 -30.37 18.17 22.31
C ALA A 222 -28.88 18.04 22.65
N TRP A 223 -28.09 17.46 21.75
CA TRP A 223 -26.65 17.33 21.93
C TRP A 223 -25.95 18.70 22.02
N ILE A 224 -26.29 19.65 21.15
CA ILE A 224 -25.73 21.01 21.20
C ILE A 224 -26.02 21.70 22.53
N VAL A 225 -27.23 21.52 23.08
CA VAL A 225 -27.62 22.12 24.38
C VAL A 225 -26.90 21.45 25.54
N ALA A 226 -26.64 20.15 25.45
CA ALA A 226 -25.95 19.39 26.48
C ALA A 226 -24.42 19.62 26.49
N ASN A 227 -23.84 20.13 25.39
CA ASN A 227 -22.39 20.32 25.22
C ASN A 227 -22.06 21.77 24.83
N PRO A 228 -22.39 22.78 25.65
CA PRO A 228 -22.11 24.19 25.35
C PRO A 228 -20.61 24.52 25.34
N ASP A 229 -19.79 23.71 26.00
CA ASP A 229 -18.34 23.82 26.12
C ASP A 229 -17.60 23.49 24.81
N VAL A 230 -18.23 22.77 23.88
CA VAL A 230 -17.67 22.46 22.56
C VAL A 230 -17.73 23.67 21.62
N TRP A 231 -18.50 24.70 21.96
CA TRP A 231 -18.57 25.93 21.17
C TRP A 231 -17.30 26.77 21.32
N GLN A 232 -16.66 27.07 20.20
CA GLN A 232 -15.39 27.80 20.13
C GLN A 232 -15.52 29.15 19.39
N GLY A 233 -16.73 29.72 19.34
CA GLY A 233 -16.94 31.05 18.77
C GLY A 233 -16.77 32.16 19.81
N ASP A 234 -16.36 33.34 19.35
CA ASP A 234 -16.15 34.52 20.20
C ASP A 234 -17.44 35.01 20.88
N GLU A 235 -18.59 34.83 20.21
CA GLU A 235 -19.90 35.19 20.73
C GLU A 235 -20.69 33.94 21.16
N PRO A 236 -21.62 34.05 22.14
CA PRO A 236 -22.51 32.94 22.49
C PRO A 236 -23.27 32.39 21.28
N LEU A 237 -23.43 31.07 21.23
CA LEU A 237 -24.13 30.40 20.13
C LEU A 237 -25.54 30.96 19.94
N SER A 238 -25.76 31.64 18.80
CA SER A 238 -27.05 32.23 18.48
C SER A 238 -28.08 31.15 18.06
N GLY A 239 -29.36 31.44 18.26
CA GLY A 239 -30.44 30.54 17.82
C GLY A 239 -30.44 30.28 16.31
N SER A 240 -30.04 31.27 15.50
CA SER A 240 -29.96 31.12 14.04
C SER A 240 -28.77 30.24 13.60
N ALA A 241 -27.62 30.36 14.28
CA ALA A 241 -26.46 29.50 14.06
C ALA A 241 -26.80 28.05 14.41
N LYS A 242 -27.44 27.83 15.56
CA LYS A 242 -27.94 26.51 15.95
C LYS A 242 -28.87 25.91 14.87
N GLU A 243 -29.80 26.68 14.35
CA GLU A 243 -30.71 26.20 13.30
C GLU A 243 -29.98 25.83 11.99
N ARG A 244 -28.98 26.62 11.57
CA ARG A 244 -28.14 26.31 10.40
C ARG A 244 -27.38 25.00 10.61
N ILE A 245 -26.71 24.85 11.75
CA ILE A 245 -25.93 23.66 12.09
C ILE A 245 -26.83 22.43 12.10
N THR A 246 -27.93 22.49 12.83
CA THR A 246 -28.90 21.39 12.95
C THR A 246 -29.50 21.02 11.59
N THR A 247 -29.69 21.99 10.69
CA THR A 247 -30.17 21.73 9.33
C THR A 247 -29.10 21.11 8.43
N LEU A 248 -27.86 21.59 8.52
CA LEU A 248 -26.71 21.10 7.75
C LEU A 248 -26.36 19.64 8.11
N VAL A 249 -26.31 19.35 9.41
CA VAL A 249 -25.85 18.05 9.95
C VAL A 249 -26.94 16.98 9.86
N ASN A 250 -28.21 17.35 9.70
CA ASN A 250 -29.29 16.37 9.64
C ASN A 250 -29.23 15.50 8.36
N TRP A 251 -28.67 14.30 8.48
CA TRP A 251 -28.58 13.32 7.40
C TRP A 251 -29.92 12.64 7.07
N ASN A 252 -30.93 12.74 7.95
CA ASN A 252 -32.27 12.24 7.71
C ASN A 252 -33.23 13.39 7.39
N LYS A 253 -33.29 13.77 6.11
CA LYS A 253 -34.11 14.89 5.61
C LYS A 253 -35.62 14.57 5.55
N SER A 254 -36.00 13.30 5.69
CA SER A 254 -37.38 12.83 5.63
C SER A 254 -38.07 12.86 6.99
N GLY A 255 -38.48 14.06 7.42
CA GLY A 255 -39.21 14.21 8.70
C GLY A 255 -40.01 15.51 8.86
N GLY A 256 -40.18 16.30 7.79
CA GLY A 256 -40.74 17.64 7.89
C GLY A 256 -41.82 17.94 6.86
N ALA A 257 -43.02 17.37 7.05
CA ALA A 257 -44.26 18.02 6.62
C ALA A 257 -45.45 17.45 7.43
N PRO A 258 -46.24 18.27 8.14
CA PRO A 258 -47.55 17.84 8.58
C PRO A 258 -48.46 17.66 7.36
N LYS A 259 -49.24 16.57 7.34
CA LYS A 259 -50.35 16.44 6.38
C LYS A 259 -51.36 17.54 6.70
N SER A 260 -51.40 18.60 5.89
CA SER A 260 -52.52 19.52 5.88
C SER A 260 -53.78 18.76 5.46
N GLY A 261 -54.84 18.88 6.25
CA GLY A 261 -56.05 18.09 6.15
C GLY A 261 -56.83 18.28 4.84
N GLY A 262 -57.51 17.20 4.48
CA GLY A 262 -58.72 17.17 3.64
C GLY A 262 -59.77 16.33 4.37
#